data_AF-A0A973JPY1-F1
#
_entry.id   AF-A0A973JPY1-F1
#
_cell.length_a   1.000
_cell.length_b   1.000
_cell.length_c   1.000
_cell.angle_alpha   90.00
_cell.angle_beta   90.00
_cell.angle_gamma   90.00
#
_symmetry.space_group_name_H-M   'P 1'
#
loop_
_entity.id
_entity.type
_entity.pdbx_description
1 polymer ?
#
loop_
_entity_poly.entity_id
_entity_poly.type
_entity_poly.pdbx_seq_one_letter_code
_entity_poly.pdbx_strand_id
1 'polypeptide(L)'
;TSQLQSLATAGSEIASHSVTHSNLSIATATSYTNELSASQSQLKAWTGQSISSFAFPYGLYNKNVANQAKKYYAACRGVESGLNSKDNLNVYDIKVENITSSTTDAQIADWLAQAKATNTWLVLVYHSVDVTDSMGVGEYNITPAQFDSQLSAIKSSGITVLTMQQALTEIKSQL
;
A
#
# COMPACT_ATOMS: atom_id res chain seq x y z
N THR A 1 -10.36 4.75 16.74
CA THR A 1 -9.09 4.00 16.83
C THR A 1 -9.28 2.50 17.04
N SER A 2 -10.40 2.02 17.59
CA SER A 2 -10.65 0.58 17.82
C SER A 2 -10.49 -0.30 16.58
N GLN A 3 -11.06 0.09 15.44
CA GLN A 3 -10.93 -0.67 14.18
C GLN A 3 -9.47 -0.84 13.75
N LEU A 4 -8.67 0.23 13.85
CA LEU A 4 -7.24 0.20 13.55
C LEU A 4 -6.48 -0.76 14.49
N GLN A 5 -6.78 -0.70 15.79
CA GLN A 5 -6.16 -1.56 16.79
C GLN A 5 -6.54 -3.03 16.60
N SER A 6 -7.77 -3.33 16.18
CA SER A 6 -8.20 -4.68 15.83
C SER A 6 -7.41 -5.23 14.64
N LEU A 7 -7.22 -4.45 13.58
CA LEU A 7 -6.39 -4.85 12.43
C LEU A 7 -4.94 -5.11 12.85
N ALA A 8 -4.35 -4.20 13.63
CA ALA A 8 -2.99 -4.34 14.14
C ALA A 8 -2.83 -5.61 15.00
N THR A 9 -3.79 -5.89 15.88
CA THR A 9 -3.79 -7.07 16.76
C THR A 9 -3.99 -8.37 15.97
N ALA A 10 -4.75 -8.32 14.88
CA ALA A 10 -4.95 -9.45 13.97
C ALA A 10 -3.73 -9.74 13.06
N GLY A 11 -2.67 -8.94 13.17
CA GLY A 11 -1.42 -9.14 12.44
C GLY A 11 -1.27 -8.30 11.17
N SER A 12 -2.23 -7.42 10.84
CA SER A 12 -2.05 -6.47 9.73
C SER A 12 -0.96 -5.47 10.07
N GLU A 13 -0.12 -5.15 9.08
CA GLU A 13 0.76 -3.99 9.15
C GLU A 13 -0.07 -2.72 9.00
N ILE A 14 0.12 -1.78 9.93
CA ILE A 14 -0.41 -0.43 9.81
C ILE A 14 0.68 0.49 9.25
N ALA A 15 0.36 1.16 8.15
CA ALA A 15 1.26 2.08 7.44
C ALA A 15 0.67 3.50 7.42
N SER A 16 1.54 4.50 7.23
CA SER A 16 1.14 5.90 7.15
C SER A 16 0.61 6.28 5.76
N HIS A 17 -0.35 7.21 5.73
CA HIS A 17 -0.93 7.77 4.51
C HIS A 17 -1.19 9.28 4.61
N SER A 18 -0.21 9.99 5.20
CA SER A 18 -0.32 11.36 5.71
C SER A 18 -1.38 11.52 6.82
N VAL A 19 -1.54 12.74 7.34
CA VAL A 19 -2.53 13.07 8.38
C VAL A 19 -3.86 13.47 7.74
N THR A 20 -3.82 14.28 6.70
CA THR A 20 -5.02 14.90 6.10
C THR A 20 -5.32 14.43 4.69
N HIS A 21 -4.54 13.47 4.16
CA HIS A 21 -4.63 13.05 2.76
C HIS A 21 -4.36 14.21 1.76
N SER A 22 -3.54 15.20 2.14
CA SER A 22 -3.18 16.33 1.27
C SER A 22 -2.21 15.93 0.16
N ASN A 23 -2.26 16.64 -0.98
CA ASN A 23 -1.26 16.49 -2.04
C ASN A 23 0.09 17.09 -1.59
N LEU A 24 1.00 16.21 -1.15
CA LEU A 24 2.29 16.61 -0.60
C LEU A 24 3.22 17.23 -1.64
N SER A 25 3.05 16.93 -2.93
CA SER A 25 3.93 17.42 -4.01
C SER A 25 3.87 18.94 -4.21
N ILE A 26 2.79 19.58 -3.76
CA ILE A 26 2.58 21.03 -3.82
C ILE A 26 2.59 21.70 -2.45
N ALA A 27 2.79 20.92 -1.38
CA ALA A 27 2.83 21.41 -0.01
C ALA A 27 4.17 22.09 0.31
N THR A 28 4.15 23.00 1.29
CA THR A 28 5.36 23.62 1.82
C THR A 28 6.21 22.61 2.59
N ALA A 29 7.50 22.91 2.78
CA ALA A 29 8.41 22.04 3.52
C ALA A 29 7.95 21.73 4.94
N THR A 30 7.44 22.74 5.64
CA THR A 30 6.84 22.57 6.96
C THR A 30 5.60 21.69 6.91
N SER A 31 4.72 21.90 5.91
CA SER A 31 3.48 21.15 5.78
C SER A 31 3.73 19.66 5.49
N TYR A 32 4.51 19.31 4.46
CA TYR A 32 4.76 17.89 4.19
C TYR A 32 5.58 17.22 5.31
N THR A 33 6.44 17.95 6.02
CA THR A 33 7.19 17.39 7.16
C THR A 33 6.26 17.02 8.31
N ASN A 34 5.28 17.88 8.61
CA ASN A 34 4.29 17.60 9.63
C ASN A 34 3.37 16.43 9.22
N GLU A 35 2.89 16.42 7.98
CA GLU A 35 2.07 15.33 7.43
C GLU A 35 2.78 13.96 7.53
N LEU A 36 4.08 13.92 7.23
CA LEU A 36 4.89 12.70 7.30
C LEU A 36 5.17 12.27 8.75
N SER A 37 5.64 13.19 9.60
CA SER A 37 6.10 12.84 10.95
C SER A 37 4.95 12.61 11.95
N ALA A 38 3.87 13.40 11.86
CA ALA A 38 2.74 13.30 12.76
C ALA A 38 1.93 12.03 12.48
N SER A 39 1.72 11.65 11.22
CA SER A 39 1.03 10.39 10.87
C SER A 39 1.77 9.18 11.43
N GLN A 40 3.10 9.12 11.29
CA GLN A 40 3.92 8.05 11.87
C GLN A 40 3.76 7.98 13.39
N SER A 41 3.94 9.12 14.06
CA SER A 41 3.94 9.21 15.52
C SER A 41 2.57 8.83 16.09
N GLN A 42 1.49 9.28 15.45
CA GLN A 42 0.13 9.03 15.89
C GLN A 42 -0.27 7.56 15.73
N LEU A 43 0.05 6.96 14.57
CA LEU A 43 -0.23 5.54 14.32
C LEU A 43 0.58 4.65 15.26
N LYS A 44 1.85 4.99 15.52
CA LYS A 44 2.67 4.29 16.53
C LYS A 44 2.03 4.37 17.91
N ALA A 45 1.57 5.55 18.33
CA ALA A 45 0.93 5.74 19.63
C ALA A 45 -0.38 4.94 19.76
N TRP A 46 -1.17 4.83 18.70
CA TRP A 46 -2.44 4.10 18.74
C TRP A 46 -2.29 2.58 18.68
N THR A 47 -1.31 2.09 17.93
CA THR A 47 -1.20 0.65 17.60
C THR A 47 -0.07 -0.05 18.35
N GLY A 48 0.91 0.69 18.85
CA GLY A 48 2.17 0.14 19.37
C GLY A 48 3.09 -0.44 18.30
N GLN A 49 2.68 -0.51 17.03
CA GLN A 49 3.49 -1.01 15.94
C GLN A 49 4.57 0.00 15.52
N SER A 50 5.67 -0.52 14.97
CA SER A 50 6.63 0.32 14.26
C SER A 50 6.08 0.67 12.88
N ILE A 51 5.87 1.96 12.62
CA ILE A 51 5.29 2.44 11.36
C ILE A 51 6.41 2.74 10.37
N SER A 52 6.74 1.76 9.52
CA SER A 52 7.89 1.82 8.60
C SER A 52 7.55 2.06 7.12
N SER A 53 6.27 2.00 6.76
CA SER A 53 5.81 2.11 5.37
C SER A 53 4.93 3.33 5.18
N PHE A 54 5.00 3.94 3.99
CA PHE A 54 4.19 5.12 3.64
C PHE A 54 3.57 4.99 2.25
N ALA A 55 2.28 5.29 2.12
CA ALA A 55 1.63 5.50 0.83
C ALA A 55 1.46 7.01 0.58
N PHE A 56 1.92 7.52 -0.56
CA PHE A 56 1.69 8.93 -0.90
C PHE A 56 0.21 9.15 -1.27
N PRO A 57 -0.51 10.12 -0.67
CA PRO A 57 -1.85 10.50 -1.12
C PRO A 57 -1.87 10.77 -2.62
N TYR A 58 -2.86 10.22 -3.31
CA TYR A 58 -2.99 10.27 -4.79
C TYR A 58 -1.80 9.68 -5.57
N GLY A 59 -0.85 9.03 -4.89
CA GLY A 59 0.44 8.64 -5.45
C GLY A 59 1.36 9.81 -5.84
N LEU A 60 1.04 11.04 -5.42
CA LEU A 60 1.74 12.25 -5.85
C LEU A 60 2.84 12.64 -4.86
N TYR A 61 4.07 12.73 -5.36
CA TYR A 61 5.21 13.20 -4.60
C TYR A 61 6.26 13.81 -5.54
N ASN A 62 7.20 14.56 -4.96
CA ASN A 62 8.36 15.08 -5.68
C ASN A 62 9.65 14.70 -4.93
N LYS A 63 10.81 15.07 -5.47
CA LYS A 63 12.12 14.75 -4.87
C LYS A 63 12.26 15.23 -3.42
N ASN A 64 11.70 16.39 -3.07
CA ASN A 64 11.79 16.95 -1.71
C ASN A 64 10.94 16.12 -0.74
N VAL A 65 9.70 15.80 -1.12
CA VAL A 65 8.78 14.96 -0.33
C VAL A 65 9.38 13.57 -0.15
N ALA A 66 9.87 12.94 -1.22
CA ALA A 66 10.51 11.62 -1.13
C ALA A 66 11.71 11.66 -0.17
N ASN A 67 12.62 12.63 -0.32
CA ASN A 67 13.78 12.77 0.57
C ASN A 67 13.37 12.99 2.03
N GLN A 68 12.30 13.72 2.29
CA GLN A 68 11.79 13.90 3.65
C GLN A 68 11.17 12.60 4.19
N ALA A 69 10.43 11.85 3.37
CA ALA A 69 9.83 10.57 3.76
C ALA A 69 10.88 9.53 4.18
N LYS A 70 12.04 9.49 3.51
CA LYS A 70 13.17 8.59 3.85
C LYS A 70 13.67 8.73 5.28
N LYS A 71 13.45 9.88 5.93
CA LYS A 71 13.85 10.12 7.32
C LYS A 71 12.96 9.39 8.33
N TYR A 72 11.76 9.00 7.92
CA TYR A 72 10.76 8.38 8.79
C TYR A 72 10.47 6.93 8.38
N TYR A 73 10.44 6.65 7.08
CA TYR A 73 9.96 5.39 6.55
C TYR A 73 11.07 4.59 5.85
N ALA A 74 11.02 3.27 5.98
CA ALA A 74 11.91 2.32 5.32
C ALA A 74 11.47 2.00 3.89
N ALA A 75 10.19 2.18 3.59
CA ALA A 75 9.62 2.03 2.26
C ALA A 75 8.49 3.02 1.99
N CYS A 76 8.32 3.39 0.72
CA CYS A 76 7.20 4.18 0.26
C CYS A 76 6.63 3.62 -1.04
N ARG A 77 5.35 3.88 -1.30
CA ARG A 77 4.69 3.56 -2.56
C ARG A 77 3.91 4.74 -3.12
N GLY A 78 3.91 4.85 -4.44
CA GLY A 78 2.95 5.65 -5.19
C GLY A 78 1.74 4.82 -5.58
N VAL A 79 1.24 5.07 -6.80
CA VAL A 79 0.15 4.32 -7.45
C VAL A 79 0.52 3.84 -8.85
N GLU A 80 1.80 3.95 -9.22
CA GLU A 80 2.26 3.53 -10.56
C GLU A 80 2.18 2.01 -10.71
N SER A 81 1.65 1.58 -11.86
CA SER A 81 1.43 0.16 -12.17
C SER A 81 2.75 -0.60 -12.29
N GLY A 82 2.81 -1.82 -11.74
CA GLY A 82 3.89 -2.76 -12.00
C GLY A 82 4.25 -3.71 -10.86
N LEU A 83 5.21 -4.57 -11.15
CA LEU A 83 5.73 -5.60 -10.25
C LEU A 83 7.13 -5.23 -9.72
N ASN A 84 7.44 -5.70 -8.52
CA ASN A 84 8.68 -5.38 -7.83
C ASN A 84 9.59 -6.61 -7.77
N SER A 85 10.78 -6.51 -8.34
CA SER A 85 11.83 -7.52 -8.38
C SER A 85 13.12 -6.95 -7.81
N LYS A 86 14.08 -7.80 -7.45
CA LYS A 86 15.40 -7.33 -7.03
C LYS A 86 16.09 -6.44 -8.09
N ASP A 87 15.76 -6.60 -9.36
CA ASP A 87 16.41 -5.91 -10.48
C ASP A 87 15.82 -4.51 -10.75
N ASN A 88 14.59 -4.24 -10.31
CA ASN A 88 13.89 -2.96 -10.53
C ASN A 88 13.41 -2.29 -9.23
N LEU A 89 13.78 -2.82 -8.05
CA LEU A 89 13.26 -2.35 -6.78
C LEU A 89 13.72 -0.91 -6.48
N ASN A 90 12.76 -0.01 -6.41
CA ASN A 90 12.90 1.27 -5.72
C ASN A 90 12.07 1.23 -4.44
N VAL A 91 12.72 1.04 -3.29
CA VAL A 91 12.02 0.90 -2.00
C VAL A 91 11.22 2.15 -1.61
N TYR A 92 11.46 3.30 -2.23
CA TYR A 92 10.72 4.55 -2.00
C TYR A 92 9.69 4.86 -3.11
N ASP A 93 9.49 3.92 -4.04
CA ASP A 93 8.55 3.99 -5.15
C ASP A 93 8.10 2.59 -5.55
N ILE A 94 7.62 1.82 -4.57
CA ILE A 94 7.10 0.46 -4.79
C ILE A 94 5.91 0.54 -5.75
N LYS A 95 5.96 -0.27 -6.80
CA LYS A 95 4.91 -0.39 -7.83
C LYS A 95 3.75 -1.24 -7.32
N VAL A 96 2.57 -0.97 -7.84
CA VAL A 96 1.32 -1.60 -7.39
C VAL A 96 0.44 -1.98 -8.58
N GLU A 97 -0.64 -2.70 -8.36
CA GLU A 97 -1.78 -2.72 -9.26
C GLU A 97 -3.00 -2.18 -8.50
N ASN A 98 -3.63 -1.15 -9.05
CA ASN A 98 -4.78 -0.52 -8.42
C ASN A 98 -6.04 -1.31 -8.77
N ILE A 99 -6.77 -1.74 -7.75
CA ILE A 99 -8.07 -2.37 -7.92
C ILE A 99 -9.13 -1.28 -8.06
N THR A 100 -9.91 -1.39 -9.13
CA THR A 100 -11.09 -0.58 -9.43
C THR A 100 -12.32 -1.46 -9.57
N SER A 101 -13.50 -0.85 -9.61
CA SER A 101 -14.79 -1.51 -9.87
C SER A 101 -14.86 -2.21 -11.22
N SER A 102 -13.99 -1.84 -12.17
CA SER A 102 -13.86 -2.44 -13.49
C SER A 102 -12.75 -3.49 -13.61
N THR A 103 -11.96 -3.70 -12.54
CA THR A 103 -10.92 -4.73 -12.54
C THR A 103 -11.55 -6.11 -12.57
N THR A 104 -11.19 -6.90 -13.59
CA THR A 104 -11.76 -8.23 -13.83
C THR A 104 -10.97 -9.33 -13.12
N ASP A 105 -11.62 -10.46 -12.85
CA ASP A 105 -10.97 -11.65 -12.31
C ASP A 105 -9.84 -12.16 -13.24
N ALA A 106 -9.98 -11.98 -14.55
CA ALA A 106 -8.95 -12.32 -15.53
C ALA A 106 -7.68 -11.48 -15.36
N GLN A 107 -7.82 -10.16 -15.17
CA GLN A 107 -6.66 -9.28 -14.92
C GLN A 107 -5.93 -9.67 -13.64
N ILE A 108 -6.67 -10.01 -12.58
CA ILE A 108 -6.08 -10.46 -11.32
C ILE A 108 -5.38 -11.80 -11.49
N ALA A 109 -5.98 -12.74 -12.23
CA ALA A 109 -5.35 -14.01 -12.56
C ALA A 109 -4.06 -13.82 -13.36
N ASP A 110 -4.04 -12.88 -14.31
CA ASP A 110 -2.86 -12.55 -15.11
C ASP A 110 -1.73 -11.95 -14.24
N TRP A 111 -2.05 -10.99 -13.36
CA TRP A 111 -1.07 -10.44 -12.41
C TRP A 111 -0.50 -11.49 -11.47
N LEU A 112 -1.34 -12.38 -10.93
CA LEU A 112 -0.90 -13.49 -10.09
C LEU A 112 0.00 -14.47 -10.86
N ALA A 113 -0.40 -14.84 -12.08
CA ALA A 113 0.39 -15.72 -12.94
C ALA A 113 1.75 -15.10 -13.28
N GLN A 114 1.78 -13.81 -13.62
CA GLN A 114 3.01 -13.08 -13.91
C GLN A 114 3.92 -13.00 -12.68
N ALA A 115 3.38 -12.64 -11.52
CA ALA A 115 4.13 -12.56 -10.26
C ALA A 115 4.76 -13.90 -9.91
N LYS A 116 4.00 -15.00 -10.05
CA LYS A 116 4.47 -16.37 -9.81
C LYS A 116 5.54 -16.80 -10.82
N ALA A 117 5.33 -16.53 -12.10
CA ALA A 117 6.26 -16.93 -13.16
C ALA A 117 7.59 -16.17 -13.09
N THR A 118 7.57 -14.92 -12.62
CA THR A 118 8.74 -14.05 -12.57
C THR A 118 9.35 -13.93 -11.17
N ASN A 119 8.76 -14.60 -10.17
CA ASN A 119 9.14 -14.50 -8.76
C ASN A 119 9.23 -13.04 -8.27
N THR A 120 8.18 -12.27 -8.52
CA THR A 120 8.12 -10.84 -8.19
C THR A 120 7.06 -10.54 -7.15
N TRP A 121 7.27 -9.43 -6.45
CA TRP A 121 6.35 -8.90 -5.45
C TRP A 121 5.27 -8.06 -6.12
N LEU A 122 4.05 -8.62 -6.15
CA LEU A 122 2.81 -7.97 -6.53
C LEU A 122 2.17 -7.28 -5.31
N VAL A 123 1.79 -6.02 -5.46
CA VAL A 123 1.04 -5.26 -4.44
C VAL A 123 -0.29 -4.86 -5.04
N LEU A 124 -1.40 -5.33 -4.48
CA LEU A 124 -2.75 -4.92 -4.89
C LEU A 124 -3.27 -3.82 -3.96
N VAL A 125 -3.82 -2.74 -4.52
CA VAL A 125 -4.35 -1.61 -3.76
C VAL A 125 -5.87 -1.57 -3.83
N TYR A 126 -6.50 -1.67 -2.66
CA TYR A 126 -7.93 -1.52 -2.44
C TYR A 126 -8.19 -0.20 -1.69
N HIS A 127 -9.22 0.55 -2.08
CA HIS A 127 -9.59 1.81 -1.41
C HIS A 127 -10.83 1.69 -0.54
N SER A 128 -11.89 1.07 -1.06
CA SER A 128 -13.12 0.80 -0.32
C SER A 128 -13.70 -0.56 -0.72
N VAL A 129 -14.22 -1.26 0.29
CA VAL A 129 -14.98 -2.50 0.11
C VAL A 129 -16.37 -2.27 0.73
N ASP A 130 -17.29 -1.79 -0.09
CA ASP A 130 -18.62 -1.38 0.34
C ASP A 130 -19.65 -1.67 -0.75
N VAL A 131 -20.82 -2.16 -0.36
CA VAL A 131 -21.96 -2.39 -1.26
C VAL A 131 -22.50 -1.07 -1.84
N THR A 132 -22.42 0.02 -1.07
CA THR A 132 -23.11 1.28 -1.38
C THR A 132 -22.19 2.43 -1.79
N ASP A 133 -20.88 2.22 -1.77
CA ASP A 133 -19.90 3.31 -1.91
C ASP A 133 -20.19 4.48 -0.95
N SER A 134 -20.38 4.18 0.34
CA SER A 134 -20.72 5.19 1.35
C SER A 134 -19.63 6.27 1.52
N MET A 135 -18.41 6.00 1.05
CA MET A 135 -17.29 6.94 1.04
C MET A 135 -17.23 7.80 -0.23
N GLY A 136 -18.04 7.50 -1.25
CA GLY A 136 -18.07 8.22 -2.52
C GLY A 136 -16.75 8.15 -3.28
N VAL A 137 -16.03 7.03 -3.20
CA VAL A 137 -14.74 6.83 -3.89
C VAL A 137 -14.90 6.33 -5.32
N GLY A 138 -16.13 6.07 -5.77
CA GLY A 138 -16.49 5.84 -7.17
C GLY A 138 -15.83 4.59 -7.74
N GLU A 139 -15.01 4.77 -8.78
CA GLU A 139 -14.33 3.67 -9.45
C GLU A 139 -13.39 2.86 -8.53
N TYR A 140 -12.99 3.42 -7.38
CA TYR A 140 -12.12 2.73 -6.42
C TYR A 140 -12.90 1.95 -5.35
N ASN A 141 -14.22 1.92 -5.43
CA ASN A 141 -15.06 1.08 -4.58
C ASN A 141 -15.32 -0.27 -5.23
N ILE A 142 -15.07 -1.36 -4.51
CA ILE A 142 -15.52 -2.70 -4.88
C ILE A 142 -16.52 -3.22 -3.86
N THR A 143 -17.31 -4.20 -4.26
CA THR A 143 -18.24 -4.88 -3.35
C THR A 143 -17.52 -5.94 -2.50
N PRO A 144 -18.06 -6.30 -1.32
CA PRO A 144 -17.57 -7.46 -0.56
C PRO A 144 -17.50 -8.75 -1.38
N ALA A 145 -18.47 -9.00 -2.27
CA ALA A 145 -18.48 -10.19 -3.12
C ALA A 145 -17.32 -10.19 -4.13
N GLN A 146 -16.98 -9.04 -4.72
CA GLN A 146 -15.79 -8.92 -5.56
C GLN A 146 -14.53 -9.16 -4.72
N PHE A 147 -14.42 -8.54 -3.54
CA PHE A 147 -13.26 -8.72 -2.67
C PHE A 147 -13.06 -10.20 -2.28
N ASP A 148 -14.12 -10.91 -1.90
CA ASP A 148 -14.08 -12.34 -1.55
C ASP A 148 -13.64 -13.22 -2.72
N SER A 149 -14.12 -12.95 -3.94
CA SER A 149 -13.68 -13.64 -5.16
C SER A 149 -12.18 -13.47 -5.38
N GLN A 150 -11.69 -12.24 -5.24
CA GLN A 150 -10.29 -11.90 -5.46
C GLN A 150 -9.36 -12.49 -4.39
N LEU A 151 -9.75 -12.45 -3.11
CA LEU A 151 -9.02 -13.13 -2.04
C LEU A 151 -8.97 -14.64 -2.25
N SER A 152 -10.05 -15.24 -2.77
CA SER A 152 -10.10 -16.67 -3.10
C SER A 152 -9.14 -17.01 -4.25
N ALA A 153 -9.04 -16.15 -5.27
CA ALA A 153 -8.07 -16.32 -6.35
C ALA A 153 -6.62 -16.19 -5.85
N ILE A 154 -6.31 -15.19 -5.02
CA ILE A 154 -5.00 -15.00 -4.38
C ILE A 154 -4.62 -16.25 -3.58
N LYS A 155 -5.52 -16.75 -2.72
CA LYS A 155 -5.29 -17.95 -1.93
C LYS A 155 -5.05 -19.18 -2.81
N SER A 156 -5.83 -19.34 -3.88
CA SER A 156 -5.73 -20.49 -4.79
C SER A 156 -4.47 -20.46 -5.67
N SER A 157 -3.88 -19.28 -5.89
CA SER A 157 -2.63 -19.13 -6.65
C SER A 157 -1.43 -19.82 -6.00
N GLY A 158 -1.48 -20.01 -4.67
CA GLY A 158 -0.38 -20.52 -3.86
C GLY A 158 0.76 -19.53 -3.64
N ILE A 159 0.59 -18.25 -4.01
CA ILE A 159 1.55 -17.20 -3.71
C ILE A 159 1.48 -16.86 -2.22
N THR A 160 2.64 -16.76 -1.57
CA THR A 160 2.73 -16.33 -0.18
C THR A 160 2.30 -14.87 -0.04
N VAL A 161 1.32 -14.62 0.83
CA VAL A 161 0.89 -13.26 1.18
C VAL A 161 1.66 -12.78 2.40
N LEU A 162 2.30 -11.62 2.27
CA LEU A 162 3.16 -11.02 3.28
C LEU A 162 2.73 -9.58 3.55
N THR A 163 3.08 -9.06 4.72
CA THR A 163 3.03 -7.61 4.95
C THR A 163 4.10 -6.90 4.11
N MET A 164 3.96 -5.58 3.93
CA MET A 164 4.94 -4.79 3.18
C MET A 164 6.34 -4.90 3.80
N GLN A 165 6.44 -4.89 5.13
CA GLN A 165 7.71 -5.02 5.86
C GLN A 165 8.33 -6.42 5.70
N GLN A 166 7.52 -7.48 5.71
CA GLN A 166 7.99 -8.84 5.48
C GLN A 166 8.53 -9.00 4.05
N ALA A 167 7.77 -8.58 3.04
CA ALA A 167 8.19 -8.62 1.65
C ALA A 167 9.45 -7.75 1.39
N LEU A 168 9.53 -6.57 2.01
CA LEU A 168 10.71 -5.71 1.96
C LEU A 168 11.95 -6.38 2.56
N THR A 169 11.78 -7.10 3.68
CA THR A 169 12.87 -7.83 4.33
C THR A 169 13.36 -8.97 3.45
N GLU A 170 12.42 -9.73 2.88
CA GLU A 170 12.72 -10.83 1.97
C GLU A 170 13.47 -10.35 0.73
N ILE A 171 12.96 -9.34 0.01
CA ILE A 171 13.59 -8.88 -1.23
C ILE A 171 14.95 -8.23 -0.99
N LYS A 172 15.13 -7.49 0.12
CA LYS A 172 16.42 -6.88 0.47
C LYS A 172 17.50 -7.92 0.77
N SER A 173 17.14 -9.11 1.22
CA SER A 173 18.11 -10.21 1.42
C SER A 173 18.68 -10.78 0.12
N GLN A 174 18.09 -10.40 -1.03
CA GLN A 174 18.47 -10.86 -2.36
C GLN A 174 19.27 -9.82 -3.15
N LEU A 175 19.42 -8.60 -2.61
CA LEU A 175 20.21 -7.49 -3.18
C LEU A 175 21.69 -7.62 -2.78
#